data_AF-V8AM57-F1
#
_entry.id   AF-V8AM57-F1
#
_cell.length_a   1.000
_cell.length_b   1.000
_cell.length_c   1.000
_cell.angle_alpha   90.00
_cell.angle_beta   90.00
_cell.angle_gamma   90.00
#
_symmetry.space_group_name_H-M   'P 1'
#
loop_
_entity.id
_entity.type
_entity.pdbx_description
1 polymer ?
#
loop_
_entity_poly.entity_id
_entity_poly.type
_entity_poly.pdbx_seq_one_letter_code
_entity_poly.pdbx_strand_id
1 'polypeptide(L)' 'MNKNLITGFVAGNIVTLAALFTAGAIYKKRVVDPIEHKWEFAQESRKKANRKRIAH' A
#
# COMPACT_ATOMS: atom_id res chain seq x y z
N MET A 1 37.81 -10.23 -10.11
CA MET A 1 36.65 -10.33 -9.20
C MET A 1 35.90 -11.62 -9.53
N ASN A 2 35.72 -12.53 -8.57
CA ASN A 2 35.14 -13.85 -8.83
C ASN A 2 33.66 -13.71 -9.21
N LYS A 3 33.29 -14.20 -10.40
CA LYS A 3 31.93 -14.08 -10.96
C LYS A 3 30.87 -14.65 -10.00
N ASN A 4 31.17 -15.77 -9.36
CA ASN A 4 30.27 -16.42 -8.40
C ASN A 4 29.94 -15.54 -7.18
N LEU A 5 30.89 -14.71 -6.74
CA LEU A 5 30.70 -13.81 -5.60
C LEU A 5 29.78 -12.64 -5.97
N ILE A 6 29.96 -12.09 -7.18
CA ILE A 6 29.11 -11.03 -7.72
C ILE A 6 27.68 -11.56 -7.92
N THR A 7 27.54 -12.76 -8.51
CA THR A 7 26.23 -13.37 -8.73
C THR A 7 25.52 -13.68 -7.41
N GLY A 8 26.22 -14.23 -6.42
CA GLY A 8 25.66 -14.48 -5.09
C GLY A 8 25.23 -13.20 -4.36
N PHE A 9 26.02 -12.13 -4.48
CA PHE A 9 25.69 -10.83 -3.90
C PHE A 9 24.45 -10.21 -4.57
N VAL A 10 24.38 -10.21 -5.90
CA VAL A 10 23.22 -9.67 -6.63
C VAL A 10 21.96 -10.49 -6.33
N ALA A 11 22.04 -11.81 -6.33
CA ALA A 11 20.92 -12.69 -6.00
C ALA A 11 20.41 -12.43 -4.57
N GLY A 12 21.32 -12.30 -3.59
CA GLY A 12 20.95 -11.98 -2.22
C GLY A 12 20.24 -10.63 -2.08
N ASN A 13 20.71 -9.60 -2.79
CA ASN A 13 20.06 -8.29 -2.78
C ASN A 13 18.67 -8.32 -3.41
N ILE A 14 18.48 -9.06 -4.51
CA ILE A 14 17.16 -9.23 -5.14
C ILE A 14 16.17 -9.88 -4.17
N VAL A 15 16.60 -10.92 -3.44
CA VAL A 15 15.76 -11.59 -2.44
C VAL A 15 15.36 -10.64 -1.31
N THR A 16 16.31 -9.86 -0.80
CA THR A 16 16.03 -8.87 0.26
C THR A 16 15.07 -7.77 -0.20
N LEU A 17 15.25 -7.26 -1.42
CA LEU A 17 14.33 -6.28 -2.01
C LEU A 17 12.93 -6.87 -2.18
N ALA A 18 12.81 -8.09 -2.70
CA ALA A 18 11.53 -8.77 -2.86
C ALA A 18 10.81 -8.96 -1.51
N ALA A 19 11.55 -9.31 -0.45
CA ALA A 19 11.00 -9.44 0.89
C ALA A 19 10.47 -8.09 1.43
N LEU A 20 11.23 -7.01 1.26
CA LEU A 20 10.83 -5.67 1.70
C LEU A 20 9.60 -5.16 0.94
N PHE A 21 9.54 -5.35 -0.38
CA PHE A 21 8.37 -5.00 -1.18
C PHE A 21 7.13 -5.77 -0.75
N THR A 22 7.28 -7.07 -0.47
CA THR A 22 6.17 -7.93 -0.04
C THR A 22 5.67 -7.52 1.35
N ALA A 23 6.58 -7.26 2.28
CA ALA A 23 6.24 -6.77 3.62
C ALA A 23 5.54 -5.40 3.56
N GLY A 24 6.04 -4.47 2.75
CA GLY A 24 5.44 -3.16 2.53
C GLY A 24 4.04 -3.26 1.91
N ALA A 25 3.84 -4.14 0.94
CA ALA A 25 2.54 -4.39 0.31
C ALA A 25 1.52 -4.97 1.31
N ILE A 26 1.94 -5.92 2.16
CA ILE A 26 1.09 -6.48 3.21
C ILE A 26 0.74 -5.42 4.25
N TYR A 27 1.71 -4.59 4.65
CA TYR A 27 1.49 -3.49 5.59
C TYR A 27 0.51 -2.46 5.03
N LYS A 28 0.68 -2.07 3.76
CA LYS A 28 -0.26 -1.18 3.06
C LYS A 28 -1.67 -1.77 3.09
N LYS A 29 -1.83 -3.03 2.70
CA LYS A 29 -3.14 -3.70 2.68
C LYS A 29 -3.80 -3.83 4.06
N ARG A 30 -3.02 -4.09 5.11
CA ARG A 30 -3.57 -4.33 6.45
C ARG A 30 -3.77 -3.07 7.27
N VAL A 31 -3.01 -2.02 7.00
CA VAL A 31 -2.99 -0.82 7.85
C VAL A 31 -3.45 0.40 7.09
N VAL A 32 -2.91 0.64 5.89
CA VAL A 32 -3.18 1.88 5.13
C VAL A 32 -4.55 1.83 4.45
N ASP A 33 -4.83 0.77 3.68
CA ASP A 33 -6.10 0.61 2.95
C ASP A 33 -7.33 0.72 3.89
N PRO A 34 -7.39 0.07 5.07
CA PRO A 34 -8.55 0.21 5.94
C PRO A 34 -8.67 1.61 6.58
N ILE A 35 -7.58 2.38 6.67
CA ILE A 35 -7.66 3.78 7.10
C ILE A 35 -8.23 4.60 5.95
N GLU A 36 -7.70 4.46 4.75
CA GLU A 36 -8.11 5.22 3.57
C GLU A 36 -9.59 4.99 3.21
N HIS A 37 -10.06 3.75 3.26
CA HIS A 37 -11.48 3.42 3.06
C HIS A 37 -12.42 4.04 4.11
N LYS A 38 -11.96 4.20 5.37
CA LYS A 38 -12.77 4.89 6.38
C LYS A 38 -12.90 6.37 6.08
N TRP A 39 -11.84 7.00 5.58
CA TRP A 39 -11.88 8.40 5.15
C TRP A 39 -12.76 8.60 3.91
N GLU A 40 -12.65 7.72 2.92
CA GLU A 40 -13.52 7.74 1.74
C GLU A 40 -14.99 7.60 2.11
N PHE A 41 -15.34 6.63 2.97
CA PHE A 41 -16.72 6.42 3.41
C PHE A 41 -17.28 7.65 4.14
N ALA A 42 -16.48 8.31 4.98
CA ALA A 42 -16.87 9.54 5.65
C ALA A 42 -17.09 10.70 4.65
N GLN A 43 -16.22 10.82 3.63
CA GLN A 43 -16.33 11.87 2.62
C GLN A 43 -17.53 11.65 1.69
N GLU A 44 -17.78 10.41 1.28
CA GLU A 44 -18.95 10.04 0.48
C GLU A 44 -20.25 10.24 1.26
N SER A 45 -20.27 9.88 2.55
CA SER A 45 -21.40 10.15 3.45
C SER A 45 -21.69 11.65 3.58
N ARG A 46 -20.64 12.49 3.73
CA ARG A 46 -20.79 13.96 3.74
C ARG A 46 -21.31 14.49 2.40
N LYS A 47 -20.81 13.97 1.27
CA LYS A 47 -21.27 14.35 -0.08
C LYS A 47 -22.73 13.96 -0.29
N LYS A 48 -23.15 12.77 0.15
CA LYS A 48 -24.53 12.30 0.10
C LYS A 48 -25.46 13.12 0.99
N ALA A 49 -25.02 13.47 2.21
CA ALA A 49 -25.75 14.36 3.11
C ALA A 49 -25.93 15.76 2.51
N ASN A 50 -24.89 16.33 1.90
CA ASN A 50 -24.97 17.65 1.29
C ASN A 50 -25.92 17.67 0.07
N ARG A 51 -25.94 16.61 -0.74
CA ARG A 51 -26.93 16.44 -1.83
C ARG A 51 -28.36 16.40 -1.29
N LYS A 52 -28.60 15.66 -0.22
CA LYS A 52 -29.93 15.59 0.42
C LYS A 52 -30.37 16.93 1.02
N ARG A 53 -29.42 17.74 1.52
CA ARG A 53 -29.68 19.07 2.05
C ARG A 53 -30.04 20.10 0.96
N ILE A 54 -29.42 20.01 -0.22
CA ILE A 54 -29.68 20.95 -1.34
C ILE A 54 -30.98 20.61 -2.09
N ALA A 55 -31.40 19.36 -2.05
CA ALA A 55 -32.63 18.89 -2.69
C ALA A 55 -33.91 19.19 -1.89
N HIS A 56 -33.81 19.87 -0.74
CA HIS A 56 -34.90 20.19 0.17
C HIS A 56 -35.02 21.70 0.33
#